data_AF-A0A963HIQ6-F1
#
_entry.id   AF-A0A963HIQ6-F1
#
_cell.length_a   1.000
_cell.length_b   1.000
_cell.length_c   1.000
_cell.angle_alpha   90.00
_cell.angle_beta   90.00
_cell.angle_gamma   90.00
#
_symmetry.space_group_name_H-M   'P 1'
#
loop_
_entity.id
_entity.type
_entity.pdbx_description
1 polymer ?
#
loop_
_entity_poly.entity_id
_entity_poly.type
_entity_poly.pdbx_seq_one_letter_code
_entity_poly.pdbx_strand_id
1 'polypeptide(L)'
;MLDRSTAAWLALVFGVLLTLVLWRYVGEHLEDRTRDRFANHAALARDNLLSRMQAYEQVLHGGAALFAASDAVSRAEWGEYVAALHLERSLPGIQGTGFTAMFPASALAAHVAEVRSQGFPDYDVHPPGSRAQYSSIVFLEPFDARNRRAFGYDMYSEPVRREAMERARDTGRAALSGRVILVQEFGTEVQPGFLMYLPVYAKDRPLATVEERRAALLGFVYAPFRALDMMQAIFRDDLRDAHIELHDLHESLQT
;
A
#
# COMPACT_ATOMS: atom_id res chain seq x y z
N MET A 1 52.54 -9.36 59.30
CA MET A 1 52.94 -9.10 57.90
C MET A 1 52.47 -10.29 57.10
N LEU A 2 51.62 -10.08 56.08
CA LEU A 2 51.25 -11.16 55.15
C LEU A 2 52.53 -11.67 54.47
N ASP A 3 52.65 -12.99 54.30
CA ASP A 3 53.68 -13.56 53.43
C ASP A 3 53.47 -13.03 52.00
N ARG A 4 54.56 -12.75 51.28
CA ARG A 4 54.54 -12.31 49.87
C ARG A 4 53.67 -13.22 49.01
N SER A 5 53.64 -14.52 49.30
CA SER A 5 52.79 -15.50 48.61
C SER A 5 51.29 -15.20 48.80
N THR A 6 50.85 -14.96 50.04
CA THR A 6 49.46 -14.61 50.36
C THR A 6 49.04 -13.27 49.76
N ALA A 7 49.92 -12.27 49.76
CA ALA A 7 49.65 -10.98 49.14
C ALA A 7 49.46 -11.10 47.60
N ALA A 8 50.27 -11.95 46.93
CA ALA A 8 50.14 -12.19 45.49
C ALA A 8 48.82 -12.88 45.13
N TRP A 9 48.40 -13.90 45.89
CA TRP A 9 47.11 -14.57 45.67
C TRP A 9 45.91 -13.64 45.90
N LEU A 10 45.96 -12.78 46.91
CA LEU A 10 44.90 -11.79 47.15
C LEU A 10 44.80 -10.77 46.01
N ALA A 11 45.93 -10.29 45.49
CA ALA A 11 45.95 -9.38 44.35
C ALA A 11 45.37 -10.04 43.09
N LEU A 12 45.71 -11.33 42.85
CA LEU A 12 45.17 -12.09 41.72
C LEU A 12 43.65 -12.27 41.83
N VAL A 13 43.15 -12.73 42.98
CA VAL A 13 41.71 -12.94 43.21
C VAL A 13 40.95 -11.63 43.06
N PHE A 14 41.48 -10.54 43.61
CA PHE A 14 40.89 -9.21 43.44
C PHE A 14 40.85 -8.78 41.97
N GLY A 15 41.94 -8.96 41.22
CA GLY A 15 41.98 -8.63 39.79
C GLY A 15 40.97 -9.44 38.97
N VAL A 16 40.84 -10.74 39.25
CA VAL A 16 39.87 -11.63 38.59
C VAL A 16 38.44 -11.22 38.93
N LEU A 17 38.12 -10.98 40.20
CA LEU A 17 36.79 -10.55 40.63
C LEU A 17 36.41 -9.20 40.03
N LEU A 18 37.33 -8.23 40.04
CA LEU A 18 37.11 -6.92 39.44
C LEU A 18 36.85 -7.05 37.92
N THR A 19 37.62 -7.90 37.23
CA THR A 19 37.43 -8.16 35.80
C THR A 19 36.07 -8.79 35.52
N LEU A 20 35.64 -9.79 36.30
CA LEU A 20 34.34 -10.44 36.15
C LEU A 20 33.17 -9.47 36.39
N VAL A 21 33.27 -8.62 37.41
CA VAL A 21 32.26 -7.61 37.72
C VAL A 21 32.16 -6.58 36.61
N LEU A 22 33.30 -6.04 36.15
CA LEU A 22 33.33 -5.07 35.05
C LEU A 22 32.83 -5.69 33.74
N TRP A 23 33.23 -6.92 33.43
CA TRP A 23 32.75 -7.63 32.24
C TRP A 23 31.24 -7.81 32.27
N ARG A 24 30.67 -8.23 33.41
CA ARG A 24 29.22 -8.39 33.55
C ARG A 24 28.49 -7.06 33.44
N TYR A 25 28.97 -6.03 34.13
CA TYR A 25 28.39 -4.68 34.09
C TYR A 25 28.38 -4.11 32.67
N VAL A 26 29.51 -4.23 31.96
CA VAL A 26 29.66 -3.76 30.58
C VAL A 26 28.83 -4.62 29.63
N GLY A 27 28.79 -5.94 29.82
CA GLY A 27 27.98 -6.87 29.02
C GLY A 27 26.49 -6.55 29.08
N GLU A 28 25.93 -6.42 30.29
CA GLU A 28 24.52 -6.06 30.50
C GLU A 28 24.21 -4.68 29.87
N HIS A 29 25.07 -3.67 30.07
CA HIS A 29 24.86 -2.34 29.48
C HIS A 29 24.96 -2.31 27.94
N LEU A 30 25.83 -3.14 27.35
CA LEU A 30 25.96 -3.23 25.89
C LEU A 30 24.74 -3.93 25.28
N GLU A 31 24.21 -4.96 25.94
CA GLU A 31 23.00 -5.67 25.51
C GLU A 31 21.77 -4.74 25.58
N ASP A 32 21.59 -4.02 26.69
CA ASP A 32 20.51 -3.04 26.85
C ASP A 32 20.57 -1.94 25.78
N ARG A 33 21.75 -1.36 25.55
CA ARG A 33 21.90 -0.33 24.48
C ARG A 33 21.63 -0.88 23.09
N THR A 34 21.98 -2.12 22.82
CA THR A 34 21.71 -2.76 21.51
C THR A 34 20.21 -2.97 21.33
N ARG A 35 19.52 -3.41 22.39
CA ARG A 35 18.07 -3.59 22.40
C ARG A 35 17.32 -2.27 22.23
N ASP A 36 17.73 -1.23 22.94
CA ASP A 36 17.14 0.10 22.82
C ASP A 36 17.35 0.69 21.42
N ARG A 37 18.55 0.54 20.86
CA ARG A 37 18.85 0.97 19.49
C ARG A 37 17.97 0.23 18.48
N PHE A 38 17.82 -1.09 18.62
CA PHE A 38 16.94 -1.89 17.76
C PHE A 38 15.48 -1.44 17.88
N ALA A 39 14.97 -1.27 19.11
CA ALA A 39 13.60 -0.85 19.36
C ALA A 39 13.32 0.54 18.75
N ASN A 40 14.26 1.47 18.87
CA ASN A 40 14.14 2.80 18.27
C ASN A 40 14.13 2.74 16.74
N HIS A 41 15.01 1.95 16.12
CA HIS A 41 15.00 1.78 14.66
C HIS A 41 13.71 1.12 14.17
N ALA A 42 13.21 0.10 14.87
CA ALA A 42 11.95 -0.55 14.52
C ALA A 42 10.75 0.42 14.64
N ALA A 43 10.73 1.25 15.69
CA ALA A 43 9.70 2.28 15.87
C ALA A 43 9.75 3.33 14.75
N LEU A 44 10.94 3.84 14.41
CA LEU A 44 11.12 4.78 13.30
C LEU A 44 10.69 4.17 11.96
N ALA A 45 11.07 2.91 11.70
CA ALA A 45 10.69 2.22 10.48
C ALA A 45 9.16 2.08 10.36
N ARG A 46 8.50 1.69 11.45
CA ARG A 46 7.03 1.60 11.53
C ARG A 46 6.39 2.96 11.28
N ASP A 47 6.85 4.00 11.95
CA ASP A 47 6.24 5.33 11.87
C ASP A 47 6.44 5.96 10.49
N ASN A 48 7.59 5.75 9.85
CA ASN A 48 7.83 6.13 8.46
C ASN A 48 6.90 5.40 7.49
N LEU A 49 6.71 4.09 7.68
CA LEU A 49 5.78 3.30 6.87
C LEU A 49 4.34 3.80 7.02
N LEU A 50 3.86 3.95 8.26
CA LEU A 50 2.49 4.42 8.53
C LEU A 50 2.25 5.82 7.98
N SER A 51 3.20 6.74 8.19
CA SER A 51 3.12 8.10 7.65
C SER A 51 3.05 8.10 6.13
N ARG A 52 3.82 7.22 5.48
CA ARG A 52 3.77 7.08 4.02
C ARG A 52 2.44 6.51 3.54
N MET A 53 1.91 5.49 4.21
CA MET A 53 0.59 4.91 3.88
C MET A 53 -0.54 5.94 4.02
N GLN A 54 -0.50 6.76 5.07
CA GLN A 54 -1.46 7.85 5.26
C GLN A 54 -1.36 8.90 4.14
N ALA A 55 -0.13 9.23 3.71
CA ALA A 55 0.06 10.18 2.62
C ALA A 55 -0.48 9.64 1.28
N TYR A 56 -0.34 8.34 1.01
CA TYR A 56 -1.00 7.70 -0.15
C TYR A 56 -2.52 7.71 -0.01
N GLU A 57 -3.06 7.42 1.17
CA GLU A 57 -4.50 7.48 1.42
C GLU A 57 -5.06 8.89 1.15
N GLN A 58 -4.33 9.92 1.56
CA GLN A 58 -4.71 11.32 1.34
C GLN A 58 -4.83 11.68 -0.14
N VAL A 59 -3.98 11.10 -1.01
CA VAL A 59 -4.11 11.24 -2.47
C VAL A 59 -5.42 10.66 -2.97
N LEU A 60 -5.82 9.49 -2.46
CA LEU A 60 -7.08 8.86 -2.85
C LEU A 60 -8.27 9.66 -2.35
N HIS A 61 -8.20 10.21 -1.12
CA HIS A 61 -9.22 11.13 -0.61
C HIS A 61 -9.38 12.36 -1.50
N GLY A 62 -8.28 12.94 -1.99
CA GLY A 62 -8.34 14.04 -2.96
C GLY A 62 -9.07 13.64 -4.25
N GLY A 63 -8.82 12.42 -4.77
CA GLY A 63 -9.49 11.92 -5.97
C GLY A 63 -10.97 11.67 -5.71
N ALA A 64 -11.32 11.06 -4.58
CA ALA A 64 -12.71 10.84 -4.19
C ALA A 64 -13.46 12.16 -3.97
N ALA A 65 -12.78 13.17 -3.41
CA ALA A 65 -13.32 14.52 -3.25
C ALA A 65 -13.60 15.20 -4.61
N LEU A 66 -12.73 15.00 -5.61
CA LEU A 66 -12.97 15.49 -6.97
C LEU A 66 -14.29 14.92 -7.54
N PHE A 67 -14.54 13.62 -7.38
CA PHE A 67 -15.82 13.00 -7.77
C PHE A 67 -16.99 13.50 -6.92
N ALA A 68 -16.81 13.70 -5.61
CA ALA A 68 -17.87 14.19 -4.74
C ALA A 68 -18.26 15.66 -5.03
N ALA A 69 -17.31 16.47 -5.49
CA ALA A 69 -17.53 17.87 -5.81
C ALA A 69 -18.05 18.11 -7.24
N SER A 70 -17.84 17.18 -8.17
CA SER A 70 -18.13 17.36 -9.60
C SER A 70 -19.33 16.53 -10.04
N ASP A 71 -20.14 17.01 -10.98
CA ASP A 71 -21.31 16.24 -11.46
C ASP A 71 -20.89 15.05 -12.33
N ALA A 72 -19.80 15.24 -13.08
CA ALA A 72 -19.04 14.19 -13.72
C ALA A 72 -17.56 14.58 -13.68
N VAL A 73 -16.68 13.59 -13.71
CA VAL A 73 -15.23 13.79 -13.86
C VAL A 73 -14.83 13.23 -15.21
N SER A 74 -14.33 14.08 -16.09
CA SER A 74 -13.78 13.69 -17.39
C SER A 74 -12.37 13.13 -17.24
N ARG A 75 -11.91 12.40 -18.28
CA ARG A 75 -10.52 11.93 -18.35
C ARG A 75 -9.51 13.07 -18.30
N ALA A 76 -9.81 14.20 -18.96
CA ALA A 76 -8.93 15.36 -18.98
C ALA A 76 -8.78 15.96 -17.58
N GLU A 77 -9.89 16.16 -16.87
CA GLU A 77 -9.89 16.66 -15.48
C GLU A 77 -9.15 15.70 -14.54
N TRP A 78 -9.33 14.38 -14.69
CA TRP A 78 -8.56 13.40 -13.92
C TRP A 78 -7.06 13.52 -14.22
N GLY A 79 -6.67 13.64 -15.48
CA GLY A 79 -5.28 13.84 -15.91
C GLY A 79 -4.66 15.09 -15.30
N GLU A 80 -5.36 16.22 -15.37
CA GLU A 80 -4.92 17.49 -14.79
C GLU A 80 -4.80 17.41 -13.27
N TYR A 81 -5.78 16.79 -12.59
CA TYR A 81 -5.74 16.54 -11.15
C TYR A 81 -4.49 15.75 -10.75
N VAL A 82 -4.24 14.60 -11.40
CA VAL A 82 -3.07 13.76 -11.06
C VAL A 82 -1.75 14.45 -11.38
N ALA A 83 -1.68 15.18 -12.49
CA ALA A 83 -0.49 15.95 -12.86
C ALA A 83 -0.15 17.02 -11.80
N ALA A 84 -1.17 17.69 -11.24
CA ALA A 84 -1.00 18.71 -10.21
C ALA A 84 -0.51 18.16 -8.86
N LEU A 85 -0.69 16.87 -8.58
CA LEU A 85 -0.20 16.22 -7.36
C LEU A 85 1.33 16.01 -7.35
N HIS A 86 1.97 16.02 -8.53
CA HIS A 86 3.39 15.76 -8.70
C HIS A 86 3.88 14.48 -7.97
N LEU A 87 3.12 13.39 -8.09
CA LEU A 87 3.28 12.16 -7.30
C LEU A 87 4.70 11.56 -7.35
N GLU A 88 5.38 11.63 -8.50
CA GLU A 88 6.76 11.14 -8.64
C GLU A 88 7.73 11.85 -7.68
N ARG A 89 7.49 13.13 -7.37
CA ARG A 89 8.32 13.93 -6.48
C ARG A 89 7.86 13.86 -5.03
N SER A 90 6.54 13.89 -4.81
CA SER A 90 5.95 13.98 -3.48
C SER A 90 5.84 12.62 -2.78
N LEU A 91 5.65 11.54 -3.54
CA LEU A 91 5.24 10.22 -3.03
C LEU A 91 5.88 9.06 -3.82
N PRO A 92 7.21 8.92 -3.81
CA PRO A 92 7.89 7.86 -4.55
C PRO A 92 7.40 6.46 -4.12
N GLY A 93 7.24 5.54 -5.07
CA GLY A 93 6.73 4.18 -4.86
C GLY A 93 5.30 3.94 -5.35
N ILE A 94 4.50 4.99 -5.52
CA ILE A 94 3.19 4.92 -6.19
C ILE A 94 3.40 4.81 -7.71
N GLN A 95 2.75 3.84 -8.37
CA GLN A 95 2.87 3.66 -9.84
C GLN A 95 1.89 4.54 -10.63
N GLY A 96 0.99 5.21 -9.92
CA GLY A 96 -0.06 6.04 -10.47
C GLY A 96 -1.28 6.05 -9.59
N THR A 97 -2.31 6.78 -10.02
CA THR A 97 -3.63 6.70 -9.40
C THR A 97 -4.70 6.68 -10.48
N GLY A 98 -5.78 5.96 -10.21
CA GLY A 98 -6.84 5.75 -11.16
C GLY A 98 -8.21 5.68 -10.52
N PHE A 99 -9.20 5.57 -11.39
CA PHE A 99 -10.59 5.29 -11.04
C PHE A 99 -11.05 4.04 -11.78
N THR A 100 -11.63 3.11 -11.02
CA THR A 100 -12.33 1.95 -11.58
C THR A 100 -13.83 2.12 -11.36
N ALA A 101 -14.60 2.05 -12.44
CA ALA A 101 -16.06 2.10 -12.37
C ALA A 101 -16.60 0.74 -11.91
N MET A 102 -17.70 0.74 -11.16
CA MET A 102 -18.44 -0.47 -10.78
C MET A 102 -19.84 -0.43 -11.41
N PHE A 103 -20.24 -1.52 -12.06
CA PHE A 103 -21.52 -1.57 -12.77
C PHE A 103 -22.05 -3.01 -12.89
N PRO A 104 -23.39 -3.19 -13.01
CA PRO A 104 -23.98 -4.51 -13.19
C PRO A 104 -23.74 -5.05 -14.61
N ALA A 105 -23.90 -6.36 -14.78
CA ALA A 105 -23.77 -7.03 -16.07
C ALA A 105 -24.58 -6.39 -17.21
N SER A 106 -25.79 -5.90 -16.89
CA SER A 106 -26.69 -5.25 -17.85
C SER A 106 -26.12 -3.95 -18.43
N ALA A 107 -25.17 -3.30 -17.76
CA ALA A 107 -24.56 -2.05 -18.19
C ALA A 107 -23.28 -2.25 -19.01
N LEU A 108 -22.74 -3.48 -19.12
CA LEU A 108 -21.45 -3.76 -19.76
C LEU A 108 -21.37 -3.23 -21.20
N ALA A 109 -22.38 -3.50 -22.03
CA ALA A 109 -22.38 -3.06 -23.42
C ALA A 109 -22.42 -1.52 -23.56
N ALA A 110 -23.22 -0.85 -22.72
CA ALA A 110 -23.31 0.60 -22.70
C ALA A 110 -21.99 1.23 -22.23
N HIS A 111 -21.36 0.67 -21.19
CA HIS A 111 -20.06 1.10 -20.68
C HIS A 111 -18.96 1.01 -21.74
N VAL A 112 -18.87 -0.13 -22.44
CA VAL A 112 -17.88 -0.32 -23.52
C VAL A 112 -18.12 0.67 -24.66
N ALA A 113 -19.37 0.87 -25.08
CA ALA A 113 -19.71 1.85 -26.12
C ALA A 113 -19.34 3.28 -25.71
N GLU A 114 -19.60 3.67 -24.46
CA GLU A 114 -19.28 4.99 -23.92
C GLU A 114 -17.76 5.25 -23.97
N VAL A 115 -16.95 4.35 -23.42
CA VAL A 115 -15.48 4.51 -23.41
C VAL A 115 -14.89 4.49 -24.83
N ARG A 116 -15.45 3.68 -25.75
CA ARG A 116 -15.05 3.69 -27.16
C ARG A 116 -15.34 5.03 -27.83
N SER A 117 -16.48 5.66 -27.50
CA SER A 117 -16.86 6.98 -28.03
C SER A 117 -15.91 8.09 -27.57
N GLN A 118 -15.23 7.90 -26.44
CA GLN A 118 -14.20 8.81 -25.91
C GLN A 118 -12.82 8.65 -26.58
N GLY A 119 -12.72 7.91 -27.69
CA GLY A 119 -11.49 7.79 -28.48
C GLY A 119 -10.67 6.52 -28.21
N PHE A 120 -11.25 5.49 -27.60
CA PHE A 120 -10.60 4.20 -27.34
C PHE A 120 -11.31 3.06 -28.09
N PRO A 121 -11.24 3.00 -29.43
CA PRO A 121 -12.05 2.08 -30.24
C PRO A 121 -11.83 0.60 -29.89
N ASP A 122 -10.61 0.24 -29.44
CA ASP A 122 -10.23 -1.12 -29.07
C ASP A 122 -10.51 -1.45 -27.59
N TYR A 123 -11.15 -0.55 -26.84
CA TYR A 123 -11.46 -0.77 -25.43
C TYR A 123 -12.40 -1.97 -25.25
N ASP A 124 -12.10 -2.80 -24.27
CA ASP A 124 -12.97 -3.87 -23.79
C ASP A 124 -12.70 -4.14 -22.30
N VAL A 125 -13.66 -4.75 -21.61
CA VAL A 125 -13.52 -5.18 -20.23
C VAL A 125 -12.89 -6.56 -20.17
N HIS A 126 -11.77 -6.70 -19.46
CA HIS A 126 -11.02 -7.96 -19.40
C HIS A 126 -10.67 -8.36 -17.96
N PRO A 127 -10.57 -9.66 -17.64
CA PRO A 127 -10.75 -10.80 -18.52
C PRO A 127 -12.23 -11.02 -18.91
N PRO A 128 -12.48 -11.65 -20.08
CA PRO A 128 -13.84 -12.00 -20.47
C PRO A 128 -14.47 -12.96 -19.45
N GLY A 129 -15.80 -13.04 -19.45
CA GLY A 129 -16.57 -13.94 -18.59
C GLY A 129 -17.82 -13.29 -18.05
N SER A 130 -18.86 -14.09 -17.79
CA SER A 130 -20.13 -13.62 -17.22
C SER A 130 -20.03 -13.45 -15.71
N ARG A 131 -20.40 -12.28 -15.20
CA ARG A 131 -20.37 -11.91 -13.77
C ARG A 131 -21.59 -11.05 -13.45
N ALA A 132 -22.05 -11.07 -12.20
CA ALA A 132 -23.18 -10.23 -11.78
C ALA A 132 -22.81 -8.74 -11.74
N GLN A 133 -21.57 -8.45 -11.34
CA GLN A 133 -20.99 -7.11 -11.31
C GLN A 133 -19.63 -7.14 -11.97
N TYR A 134 -19.29 -6.03 -12.62
CA TYR A 134 -18.00 -5.78 -13.22
C TYR A 134 -17.41 -4.54 -12.59
N SER A 135 -16.09 -4.55 -12.47
CA SER A 135 -15.32 -3.32 -12.43
C SER A 135 -14.69 -3.04 -13.78
N SER A 136 -14.29 -1.80 -14.02
CA SER A 136 -13.34 -1.53 -15.10
C SER A 136 -12.55 -0.26 -14.86
N ILE A 137 -11.23 -0.36 -14.99
CA ILE A 137 -10.32 0.78 -14.92
C ILE A 137 -10.60 1.70 -16.11
N VAL A 138 -11.16 2.87 -15.82
CA VAL A 138 -11.47 3.90 -16.83
C VAL A 138 -10.50 5.07 -16.78
N PHE A 139 -9.97 5.41 -15.60
CA PHE A 139 -8.90 6.38 -15.45
C PHE A 139 -7.70 5.74 -14.78
N LEU A 140 -6.50 6.05 -15.27
CA LEU A 140 -5.25 5.66 -14.65
C LEU A 140 -4.14 6.56 -15.20
N GLU A 141 -3.51 7.30 -14.30
CA GLU A 141 -2.46 8.26 -14.67
C GLU A 141 -1.16 7.98 -13.91
N PRO A 142 0.01 8.13 -14.55
CA PRO A 142 0.18 8.57 -15.94
C PRO A 142 -0.28 7.52 -16.95
N PHE A 143 -0.95 7.92 -18.04
CA PHE A 143 -1.45 7.01 -19.08
C PHE A 143 -0.36 6.52 -20.06
N ASP A 144 0.76 6.07 -19.50
CA ASP A 144 1.92 5.57 -20.22
C ASP A 144 1.72 4.12 -20.73
N ALA A 145 2.75 3.56 -21.38
CA ALA A 145 2.69 2.20 -21.92
C ALA A 145 2.50 1.11 -20.85
N ARG A 146 2.98 1.32 -19.63
CA ARG A 146 2.85 0.36 -18.52
C ARG A 146 1.42 0.36 -18.00
N ASN A 147 0.90 1.54 -17.70
CA ASN A 147 -0.44 1.73 -17.13
C ASN A 147 -1.56 1.44 -18.13
N ARG A 148 -1.34 1.69 -19.42
CA ARG A 148 -2.32 1.36 -20.48
C ARG A 148 -2.71 -0.11 -20.53
N ARG A 149 -1.86 -1.03 -20.06
CA ARG A 149 -2.19 -2.47 -19.98
C ARG A 149 -3.30 -2.79 -18.98
N ALA A 150 -3.42 -1.99 -17.93
CA ALA A 150 -4.46 -2.14 -16.92
C ALA A 150 -5.77 -1.46 -17.34
N PHE A 151 -5.76 -0.62 -18.37
CA PHE A 151 -6.97 0.01 -18.89
C PHE A 151 -7.98 -1.07 -19.33
N GLY A 152 -9.24 -0.94 -18.88
CA GLY A 152 -10.27 -1.96 -19.12
C GLY A 152 -10.26 -3.14 -18.14
N TYR A 153 -9.23 -3.28 -17.30
CA TYR A 153 -9.12 -4.43 -16.40
C TYR A 153 -10.23 -4.43 -15.33
N ASP A 154 -10.92 -5.55 -15.23
CA ASP A 154 -11.90 -5.89 -14.22
C ASP A 154 -11.17 -6.42 -12.97
N MET A 155 -10.74 -5.50 -12.11
CA MET A 155 -10.13 -5.80 -10.81
C MET A 155 -11.02 -6.66 -9.90
N TYR A 156 -12.34 -6.55 -10.02
CA TYR A 156 -13.32 -7.32 -9.25
C TYR A 156 -13.37 -8.81 -9.65
N SER A 157 -12.81 -9.16 -10.81
CA SER A 157 -12.67 -10.57 -11.23
C SER A 157 -11.67 -11.35 -10.38
N GLU A 158 -10.66 -10.69 -9.81
CA GLU A 158 -9.59 -11.33 -9.05
C GLU A 158 -9.91 -11.35 -7.53
N PRO A 159 -9.89 -12.51 -6.86
CA PRO A 159 -10.35 -12.65 -5.48
C PRO A 159 -9.68 -11.72 -4.45
N VAL A 160 -8.36 -11.56 -4.49
CA VAL A 160 -7.62 -10.77 -3.49
C VAL A 160 -7.96 -9.29 -3.59
N ARG A 161 -8.07 -8.78 -4.84
CA ARG A 161 -8.57 -7.42 -5.11
C ARG A 161 -10.02 -7.26 -4.69
N ARG A 162 -10.88 -8.21 -5.09
CA ARG A 162 -12.32 -8.16 -4.80
C ARG A 162 -12.58 -8.05 -3.30
N GLU A 163 -11.89 -8.83 -2.49
CA GLU A 163 -12.05 -8.78 -1.03
C GLU A 163 -11.75 -7.37 -0.47
N ALA A 164 -10.66 -6.75 -0.92
CA ALA A 164 -10.31 -5.38 -0.51
C ALA A 164 -11.31 -4.34 -1.00
N MET A 165 -11.78 -4.46 -2.25
CA MET A 165 -12.81 -3.59 -2.81
C MET A 165 -14.13 -3.70 -2.03
N GLU A 166 -14.53 -4.91 -1.63
CA GLU A 166 -15.72 -5.15 -0.82
C GLU A 166 -15.57 -4.56 0.59
N ARG A 167 -14.41 -4.75 1.24
CA ARG A 167 -14.11 -4.10 2.54
C ARG A 167 -14.16 -2.59 2.45
N ALA A 168 -13.54 -2.00 1.42
CA ALA A 168 -13.57 -0.56 1.19
C ALA A 168 -15.02 -0.06 1.02
N ARG A 169 -15.79 -0.71 0.14
CA ARG A 169 -17.20 -0.39 -0.13
C ARG A 169 -18.07 -0.48 1.12
N ASP A 170 -17.93 -1.53 1.92
CA ASP A 170 -18.85 -1.78 3.03
C ASP A 170 -18.54 -0.88 4.24
N THR A 171 -17.25 -0.57 4.45
CA THR A 171 -16.79 0.30 5.56
C THR A 171 -16.82 1.79 5.25
N GLY A 172 -16.78 2.17 3.97
CA GLY A 172 -16.60 3.58 3.56
C GLY A 172 -15.19 4.12 3.80
N ARG A 173 -14.22 3.24 4.09
CA ARG A 173 -12.83 3.61 4.41
C ARG A 173 -11.88 3.03 3.37
N ALA A 174 -10.66 3.54 3.35
CA ALA A 174 -9.62 2.95 2.52
C ALA A 174 -9.33 1.50 2.94
N ALA A 175 -9.08 0.62 1.97
CA ALA A 175 -8.67 -0.75 2.21
C ALA A 175 -7.52 -1.16 1.29
N LEU A 176 -6.55 -1.87 1.86
CA LEU A 176 -5.46 -2.49 1.11
C LEU A 176 -5.87 -3.87 0.64
N SER A 177 -5.40 -4.27 -0.55
CA SER A 177 -5.37 -5.67 -0.97
C SER A 177 -4.26 -6.43 -0.24
N GLY A 178 -4.39 -7.75 -0.21
CA GLY A 178 -3.22 -8.60 0.02
C GLY A 178 -2.25 -8.56 -1.16
N ARG A 179 -1.27 -9.46 -1.13
CA ARG A 179 -0.26 -9.61 -2.19
C ARG A 179 -0.90 -10.01 -3.52
N VAL A 180 -0.63 -9.23 -4.57
CA VAL A 180 -1.03 -9.53 -5.95
C VAL A 180 0.14 -9.33 -6.91
N ILE A 181 0.01 -9.84 -8.12
CA ILE A 181 0.82 -9.38 -9.26
C ILE A 181 0.02 -8.31 -9.99
N LEU A 182 0.60 -7.12 -10.15
CA LEU A 182 -0.06 -6.03 -10.87
C LEU A 182 -0.12 -6.38 -12.36
N VAL A 183 -1.24 -6.09 -13.02
CA VAL A 183 -1.40 -6.29 -14.49
C VAL A 183 -0.41 -5.44 -15.29
N GLN A 184 0.12 -4.39 -14.66
CA GLN A 184 1.16 -3.50 -15.17
C GLN A 184 2.55 -4.15 -15.20
N GLU A 185 2.80 -5.26 -14.49
CA GLU A 185 4.10 -5.93 -14.48
C GLU A 185 4.28 -6.73 -15.78
N PHE A 186 5.34 -6.42 -16.52
CA PHE A 186 5.78 -7.17 -17.70
C PHE A 186 7.31 -7.12 -17.82
N GLY A 187 7.90 -8.12 -18.49
CA GLY A 187 9.35 -8.22 -18.65
C GLY A 187 10.03 -9.05 -17.56
N THR A 188 11.27 -8.70 -17.21
CA THR A 188 12.15 -9.51 -16.34
C THR A 188 12.07 -9.19 -14.86
N GLU A 189 11.39 -8.11 -14.47
CA GLU A 189 11.32 -7.62 -13.09
C GLU A 189 9.89 -7.67 -12.53
N VAL A 190 9.20 -8.81 -12.67
CA VAL A 190 7.90 -9.02 -12.04
C VAL A 190 8.10 -9.04 -10.52
N GLN A 191 7.47 -8.10 -9.83
CA GLN A 191 7.52 -8.03 -8.37
C GLN A 191 6.12 -8.11 -7.73
N PRO A 192 6.02 -8.58 -6.48
CA PRO A 192 4.78 -8.49 -5.74
C PRO A 192 4.35 -7.02 -5.58
N GLY A 193 3.05 -6.80 -5.64
CA GLY A 193 2.43 -5.52 -5.39
C GLY A 193 1.16 -5.67 -4.56
N PHE A 194 0.55 -4.54 -4.27
CA PHE A 194 -0.75 -4.45 -3.62
C PHE A 194 -1.43 -3.16 -4.10
N LEU A 195 -2.72 -3.02 -3.81
CA LEU A 195 -3.49 -1.83 -4.14
C LEU A 195 -4.14 -1.27 -2.90
N MET A 196 -4.30 0.06 -2.87
CA MET A 196 -5.19 0.74 -1.93
C MET A 196 -6.42 1.21 -2.70
N TYR A 197 -7.60 0.97 -2.13
CA TYR A 197 -8.89 1.35 -2.68
C TYR A 197 -9.62 2.28 -1.73
N LEU A 198 -10.21 3.36 -2.26
CA LEU A 198 -11.14 4.23 -1.55
C LEU A 198 -12.46 4.30 -2.34
N PRO A 199 -13.62 4.02 -1.72
CA PRO A 199 -14.88 3.96 -2.44
C PRO A 199 -15.37 5.36 -2.82
N VAL A 200 -15.99 5.45 -3.98
CA VAL A 200 -16.71 6.65 -4.45
C VAL A 200 -18.18 6.30 -4.55
N TYR A 201 -19.02 7.05 -3.82
CA TYR A 201 -20.47 6.87 -3.82
C TYR A 201 -21.16 7.98 -4.61
N ALA A 202 -22.34 7.67 -5.13
CA ALA A 202 -23.20 8.64 -5.79
C ALA A 202 -23.65 9.73 -4.81
N LYS A 203 -23.69 10.98 -5.30
CA LYS A 203 -24.20 12.12 -4.53
C LYS A 203 -25.64 11.88 -4.10
N ASP A 204 -26.00 12.47 -2.97
CA ASP A 204 -27.37 12.47 -2.42
C ASP A 204 -27.99 11.09 -2.18
N ARG A 205 -27.15 10.05 -2.04
CA ARG A 205 -27.57 8.72 -1.59
C ARG A 205 -27.29 8.53 -0.10
N PRO A 206 -28.16 7.83 0.64
CA PRO A 206 -27.88 7.47 2.02
C PRO A 206 -26.67 6.52 2.08
N LEU A 207 -25.89 6.60 3.16
CA LEU A 207 -24.65 5.84 3.38
C LEU A 207 -24.53 5.35 4.84
N ALA A 208 -25.63 5.29 5.59
CA ALA A 208 -25.60 4.90 7.00
C ALA A 208 -25.37 3.39 7.16
N THR A 209 -25.97 2.58 6.28
CA THR A 209 -25.86 1.11 6.31
C THR A 209 -24.93 0.56 5.22
N VAL A 210 -24.56 -0.72 5.36
CA VAL A 210 -23.75 -1.43 4.35
C VAL A 210 -24.54 -1.57 3.05
N GLU A 211 -25.83 -1.88 3.14
CA GLU A 211 -26.74 -2.03 1.99
C GLU A 211 -26.88 -0.72 1.22
N GLU A 212 -26.99 0.40 1.95
CA GLU A 212 -27.02 1.74 1.37
C GLU A 212 -25.72 2.09 0.65
N ARG A 213 -24.55 1.85 1.29
CA ARG A 213 -23.24 2.03 0.64
C ARG A 213 -23.09 1.17 -0.62
N ARG A 214 -23.54 -0.09 -0.57
CA ARG A 214 -23.53 -1.00 -1.73
C ARG A 214 -24.37 -0.48 -2.88
N ALA A 215 -25.57 0.02 -2.60
CA ALA A 215 -26.47 0.56 -3.60
C ALA A 215 -25.99 1.91 -4.18
N ALA A 216 -25.22 2.67 -3.41
CA ALA A 216 -24.71 3.98 -3.81
C ALA A 216 -23.34 3.92 -4.52
N LEU A 217 -22.65 2.78 -4.55
CA LEU A 217 -21.29 2.68 -5.09
C LEU A 217 -21.22 3.00 -6.59
N LEU A 218 -20.38 3.96 -6.96
CA LEU A 218 -20.02 4.26 -8.35
C LEU A 218 -18.75 3.54 -8.80
N GLY A 219 -17.81 3.35 -7.87
CA GLY A 219 -16.49 2.83 -8.18
C GLY A 219 -15.48 3.09 -7.07
N PHE A 220 -14.20 3.02 -7.41
CA PHE A 220 -13.11 3.24 -6.47
C PHE A 220 -12.03 4.11 -7.09
N VAL A 221 -11.58 5.09 -6.32
CA VAL A 221 -10.27 5.69 -6.54
C VAL A 221 -9.24 4.74 -5.96
N TYR A 222 -8.15 4.49 -6.68
CA TYR A 222 -7.16 3.50 -6.28
C TYR A 222 -5.73 3.92 -6.63
N ALA A 223 -4.77 3.26 -5.97
CA ALA A 223 -3.36 3.35 -6.28
C ALA A 223 -2.73 1.95 -6.24
N PRO A 224 -2.00 1.53 -7.31
CA PRO A 224 -1.16 0.35 -7.30
C PRO A 224 0.26 0.66 -6.77
N PHE A 225 0.77 -0.25 -5.95
CA PHE A 225 2.11 -0.15 -5.34
C PHE A 225 2.96 -1.35 -5.72
N ARG A 226 4.17 -1.07 -6.18
CA ARG A 226 5.25 -2.05 -6.30
C ARG A 226 5.91 -2.17 -4.94
N ALA A 227 5.75 -3.32 -4.28
CA ALA A 227 6.08 -3.44 -2.87
C ALA A 227 7.57 -3.18 -2.60
N LEU A 228 8.47 -3.70 -3.45
CA LEU A 228 9.91 -3.51 -3.29
C LEU A 228 10.31 -2.07 -3.55
N ASP A 229 9.81 -1.46 -4.63
CA ASP A 229 10.10 -0.07 -4.99
C ASP A 229 9.64 0.89 -3.88
N MET A 230 8.45 0.64 -3.31
CA MET A 230 7.93 1.42 -2.18
C MET A 230 8.81 1.27 -0.94
N MET A 231 9.17 0.04 -0.56
CA MET A 231 10.01 -0.20 0.62
C MET A 231 11.39 0.47 0.46
N GLN A 232 12.00 0.36 -0.72
CA GLN A 232 13.26 1.04 -1.02
C GLN A 232 13.11 2.56 -0.96
N ALA A 233 11.99 3.12 -1.42
CA ALA A 233 11.72 4.55 -1.37
C ALA A 233 11.44 5.08 0.05
N ILE A 234 10.92 4.26 0.96
CA ILE A 234 10.66 4.63 2.35
C ILE A 234 11.95 4.54 3.19
N PHE A 235 12.79 3.53 2.94
CA PHE A 235 13.90 3.18 3.84
C PHE A 235 15.31 3.47 3.30
N ARG A 236 15.43 4.17 2.16
CA ARG A 236 16.70 4.38 1.44
C ARG A 236 17.86 4.86 2.31
N ASP A 237 17.59 5.79 3.23
CA ASP A 237 18.63 6.48 4.00
C ASP A 237 18.67 6.10 5.49
N ASP A 238 17.59 5.54 6.04
CA ASP A 238 17.41 5.41 7.49
C ASP A 238 17.86 4.07 8.09
N LEU A 239 18.07 3.02 7.28
CA LEU A 239 18.15 1.64 7.81
C LEU A 239 19.27 0.78 7.20
N ARG A 240 20.48 1.34 7.01
CA ARG A 240 21.64 0.58 6.50
C ARG A 240 22.06 -0.62 7.36
N ASP A 241 21.69 -0.61 8.65
CA ASP A 241 22.06 -1.64 9.64
C ASP A 241 20.89 -2.59 9.98
N ALA A 242 19.78 -2.57 9.23
CA ALA A 242 18.60 -3.38 9.51
C ALA A 242 18.10 -4.15 8.28
N HIS A 243 17.64 -5.38 8.51
CA HIS A 243 16.87 -6.15 7.54
C HIS A 243 15.37 -5.92 7.79
N ILE A 244 14.62 -5.57 6.75
CA ILE A 244 13.19 -5.25 6.86
C ILE A 244 12.40 -6.23 6.02
N GLU A 245 11.40 -6.85 6.63
CA GLU A 245 10.42 -7.69 5.96
C GLU A 245 9.02 -7.16 6.24
N LEU A 246 8.15 -7.20 5.22
CA LEU A 246 6.75 -6.83 5.33
C LEU A 246 5.90 -8.08 5.09
N HIS A 247 5.06 -8.42 6.06
CA HIS A 247 4.20 -9.60 6.03
C HIS A 247 2.73 -9.19 6.08
N ASP A 248 1.91 -9.81 5.23
CA ASP A 248 0.45 -9.75 5.37
C ASP A 248 0.00 -10.83 6.35
N LEU A 249 -0.48 -10.42 7.52
CA LEU A 249 -0.89 -11.33 8.59
C LEU A 249 -2.29 -11.95 8.34
N HIS A 250 -2.97 -11.59 7.25
CA HIS A 250 -4.25 -12.22 6.88
C HIS A 250 -4.06 -13.65 6.34
N GLU A 251 -2.93 -13.96 5.69
CA GLU A 251 -2.61 -15.32 5.23
C GLU A 251 -2.29 -16.28 6.40
N SER A 252 -1.78 -15.78 7.54
CA SER A 252 -1.32 -16.64 8.65
C SER A 252 -2.43 -17.24 9.52
N LEU A 253 -3.70 -16.93 9.26
CA LEU A 253 -4.85 -17.51 9.99
C LEU A 253 -5.51 -18.68 9.26
N GLN A 254 -4.96 -19.13 8.12
CA GLN A 254 -5.49 -20.25 7.34
C GLN A 254 -4.59 -21.49 7.28
N THR A 255 -3.51 -21.54 8.07
CA THR A 255 -2.66 -22.74 8.26
C THR A 255 -2.72 -23.27 9.66
#